data_AF-A0A0F5RCX0-F1
#
_entry.id   AF-A0A0F5RCX0-F1
#
_cell.length_a   1.000
_cell.length_b   1.000
_cell.length_c   1.000
_cell.angle_alpha   90.00
_cell.angle_beta   90.00
_cell.angle_gamma   90.00
#
_symmetry.space_group_name_H-M   'P 1'
#
loop_
_entity.id
_entity.type
_entity.pdbx_description
1 polymer ?
#
loop_
_entity_poly.entity_id
_entity_poly.type
_entity_poly.pdbx_seq_one_letter_code
_entity_poly.pdbx_strand_id
1 'polypeptide(L)'
;MDGAGNFIQQAQTPFLDRFLPQGAYTCAAQAETPTISAECWGSVLHGVVPAKHGLTNEIAASEPYPADSPYPSLFRLAREQLPQAKLASFTGWGPINDGIIEADAGVEKLSRPDAELVSELIRYLEANPDVSLLFLQLDEPDGSGHRFGYGPDSPHYLQAISECDRLLGSVVDAIGRLGLLQDSLILLLTDHGGGGADKFSHGSEHEMDKNVFWGCVGPGIAAGRLQGPVSIKDTAAVAAHALGLRLPAGSDARIPDGLFRA
;
A
#
# COMPACT_ATOMS: atom_id res chain seq x y z
N MET A 1 0.80 -0.13 5.26
CA MET A 1 1.06 0.10 6.69
C MET A 1 2.00 1.28 6.73
N ASP A 2 1.52 2.43 7.19
CA ASP A 2 2.20 3.72 7.05
C ASP A 2 3.45 3.81 7.93
N GLY A 3 4.57 4.29 7.40
CA GLY A 3 5.78 4.57 8.18
C GLY A 3 6.49 3.36 8.81
N ALA A 4 6.01 2.13 8.58
CA ALA A 4 6.59 0.91 9.16
C ALA A 4 7.97 0.54 8.58
N GLY A 5 8.33 1.05 7.40
CA GLY A 5 9.57 0.73 6.70
C GLY A 5 9.78 -0.77 6.56
N ASN A 6 11.02 -1.21 6.70
CA ASN A 6 11.36 -2.63 6.83
C ASN A 6 11.49 -3.08 8.30
N PHE A 7 10.96 -2.29 9.25
CA PHE A 7 11.02 -2.57 10.69
C PHE A 7 10.12 -3.72 11.12
N ILE A 8 9.29 -4.24 10.21
CA ILE A 8 8.58 -5.51 10.38
C ILE A 8 9.53 -6.67 10.76
N GLN A 9 10.81 -6.57 10.38
CA GLN A 9 11.84 -7.57 10.72
C GLN A 9 12.25 -7.55 12.20
N GLN A 10 11.90 -6.49 12.93
CA GLN A 10 12.19 -6.34 14.36
C GLN A 10 10.93 -6.35 15.23
N ALA A 11 9.74 -6.35 14.63
CA ALA A 11 8.46 -6.46 15.32
C ALA A 11 7.96 -7.92 15.37
N GLN A 12 6.92 -8.18 16.15
CA GLN A 12 6.24 -9.48 16.14
C GLN A 12 5.15 -9.46 15.07
N THR A 13 5.42 -10.05 13.91
CA THR A 13 4.51 -10.04 12.76
C THR A 13 4.08 -11.45 12.32
N PRO A 14 3.43 -12.23 13.19
CA PRO A 14 3.09 -13.63 12.90
C PRO A 14 2.15 -13.81 11.69
N PHE A 15 1.42 -12.78 11.26
CA PHE A 15 0.67 -12.83 10.00
C PHE A 15 1.57 -12.67 8.79
N LEU A 16 2.40 -11.64 8.73
CA LEU A 16 3.34 -11.47 7.62
C LEU A 16 4.30 -12.67 7.53
N ASP A 17 4.81 -13.16 8.65
CA ASP A 17 5.75 -14.28 8.72
C ASP A 17 5.19 -15.58 8.13
N ARG A 18 3.89 -15.84 8.30
CA ARG A 18 3.22 -17.03 7.75
C ARG A 18 2.72 -16.82 6.31
N PHE A 19 2.32 -15.60 5.97
CA PHE A 19 1.63 -15.31 4.73
C PHE A 19 2.62 -15.07 3.58
N LEU A 20 3.63 -14.24 3.79
CA LEU A 20 4.58 -13.84 2.74
C LEU A 20 5.37 -14.99 2.10
N PRO A 21 5.83 -16.02 2.84
CA PRO A 21 6.56 -17.13 2.22
C PRO A 21 5.75 -17.94 1.20
N GLN A 22 4.42 -17.76 1.14
CA GLN A 22 3.55 -18.41 0.16
C GLN A 22 3.60 -17.71 -1.22
N GLY A 23 4.14 -16.50 -1.28
CA GLY A 23 4.30 -15.71 -2.51
C GLY A 23 5.70 -15.08 -2.60
N ALA A 24 5.77 -13.88 -3.17
CA ALA A 24 7.03 -13.17 -3.41
C ALA A 24 7.16 -11.98 -2.48
N TYR A 25 8.33 -11.74 -1.90
CA TYR A 25 8.54 -10.60 -1.00
C TYR A 25 10.00 -10.14 -0.90
N THR A 26 10.20 -8.91 -0.42
CA THR A 26 11.49 -8.33 -0.05
C THR A 26 11.32 -7.31 1.08
N CYS A 27 12.35 -7.17 1.92
CA CYS A 27 12.46 -6.12 2.93
C CYS A 27 13.50 -5.04 2.54
N ALA A 28 13.89 -5.04 1.27
CA ALA A 28 14.84 -4.11 0.66
C ALA A 28 14.22 -3.34 -0.51
N ALA A 29 12.88 -3.31 -0.59
CA ALA A 29 12.20 -2.43 -1.54
C ALA A 29 12.49 -0.97 -1.17
N GLN A 30 12.32 -0.07 -2.14
CA GLN A 30 12.63 1.34 -1.99
C GLN A 30 11.37 2.20 -2.00
N ALA A 31 11.25 3.05 -1.00
CA ALA A 31 10.31 4.17 -0.99
C ALA A 31 10.69 5.19 -2.07
N GLU A 32 9.73 6.02 -2.47
CA GLU A 32 10.01 7.17 -3.33
C GLU A 32 10.55 8.35 -2.52
N THR A 33 11.14 9.33 -3.21
CA THR A 33 11.74 10.52 -2.59
C THR A 33 10.93 11.76 -2.96
N PRO A 34 10.58 12.64 -2.00
CA PRO A 34 10.81 12.49 -0.55
C PRO A 34 9.98 11.33 0.05
N THR A 35 10.49 10.71 1.11
CA THR A 35 9.83 9.57 1.78
C THR A 35 8.71 10.05 2.69
N ILE A 36 7.69 10.67 2.11
CA ILE A 36 6.54 11.28 2.79
C ILE A 36 5.27 10.61 2.26
N SER A 37 4.24 10.48 3.12
CA SER A 37 3.06 9.64 2.85
C SER A 37 2.34 9.99 1.55
N ALA A 38 2.03 11.26 1.25
CA ALA A 38 1.37 11.61 -0.03
C ALA A 38 2.24 11.26 -1.25
N GLU A 39 3.54 11.53 -1.18
CA GLU A 39 4.51 11.23 -2.22
C GLU A 39 4.63 9.73 -2.47
N CYS A 40 4.73 8.95 -1.40
CA CYS A 40 4.87 7.51 -1.48
C CYS A 40 3.56 6.81 -1.86
N TRP A 41 2.43 7.10 -1.19
CA TRP A 41 1.12 6.52 -1.55
C TRP A 41 0.65 6.98 -2.93
N GLY A 42 0.95 8.22 -3.32
CA GLY A 42 0.76 8.71 -4.69
C GLY A 42 1.56 7.86 -5.68
N SER A 43 2.81 7.56 -5.38
CA SER A 43 3.62 6.70 -6.24
C SER A 43 3.08 5.26 -6.33
N VAL A 44 2.59 4.69 -5.22
CA VAL A 44 1.93 3.38 -5.19
C VAL A 44 0.69 3.33 -6.10
N LEU A 45 -0.17 4.35 -6.02
CA LEU A 45 -1.46 4.37 -6.71
C LEU A 45 -1.36 4.84 -8.17
N HIS A 46 -0.39 5.68 -8.51
CA HIS A 46 -0.26 6.27 -9.85
C HIS A 46 0.88 5.64 -10.68
N GLY A 47 1.78 4.86 -10.05
CA GLY A 47 2.86 4.16 -10.73
C GLY A 47 3.89 5.08 -11.38
N VAL A 48 4.08 6.27 -10.80
CA VAL A 48 5.05 7.28 -11.24
C VAL A 48 5.75 7.89 -10.04
N VAL A 49 6.90 8.50 -10.26
CA VAL A 49 7.64 9.20 -9.19
C VAL A 49 6.94 10.48 -8.71
N PRO A 50 7.25 11.00 -7.51
CA PRO A 50 6.62 12.21 -6.95
C PRO A 50 6.68 13.44 -7.86
N ALA A 51 7.79 13.64 -8.56
CA ALA A 51 7.94 14.75 -9.51
C ALA A 51 6.94 14.73 -10.68
N LYS A 52 6.28 13.59 -10.96
CA LYS A 52 5.28 13.46 -12.01
C LYS A 52 3.86 13.68 -11.50
N HIS A 53 3.47 13.01 -10.42
CA HIS A 53 2.11 13.14 -9.89
C HIS A 53 1.94 14.42 -9.05
N GLY A 54 3.02 15.03 -8.54
CA GLY A 54 3.02 16.36 -7.91
C GLY A 54 2.27 16.44 -6.57
N LEU A 55 2.01 15.31 -5.92
CA LEU A 55 1.31 15.27 -4.63
C LEU A 55 2.28 15.59 -3.50
N THR A 56 1.81 16.33 -2.51
CA THR A 56 2.40 16.48 -1.18
C THR A 56 1.29 16.29 -0.15
N ASN A 57 1.64 16.15 1.14
CA ASN A 57 0.64 16.04 2.21
C ASN A 57 -0.35 17.22 2.21
N GLU A 58 0.12 18.44 1.95
CA GLU A 58 -0.73 19.63 1.88
C GLU A 58 -1.71 19.57 0.72
N ILE A 59 -1.23 19.19 -0.48
CA ILE A 59 -2.07 19.08 -1.68
C ILE A 59 -3.12 17.99 -1.47
N ALA A 60 -2.70 16.78 -1.06
CA ALA A 60 -3.60 15.64 -0.86
C ALA A 60 -4.68 15.93 0.22
N ALA A 61 -4.37 16.78 1.20
CA ALA A 61 -5.32 17.14 2.26
C ALA A 61 -6.29 18.27 1.88
N SER A 62 -6.03 19.01 0.81
CA SER A 62 -6.77 20.24 0.49
C SER A 62 -7.37 20.29 -0.91
N GLU A 63 -6.86 19.50 -1.85
CA GLU A 63 -7.26 19.53 -3.26
C GLU A 63 -7.54 18.11 -3.76
N PRO A 64 -8.62 17.91 -4.54
CA PRO A 64 -8.83 16.64 -5.22
C PRO A 64 -7.78 16.44 -6.33
N TYR A 65 -7.34 15.19 -6.55
CA TYR A 65 -6.44 14.89 -7.66
C TYR A 65 -7.07 15.28 -9.01
N PRO A 66 -6.32 15.93 -9.93
CA PRO A 66 -6.89 16.38 -11.21
C PRO A 66 -7.35 15.21 -12.09
N ALA A 67 -8.62 15.21 -12.47
CA ALA A 67 -9.22 14.15 -13.29
C ALA A 67 -8.63 14.04 -14.71
N ASP A 68 -7.99 15.11 -15.20
CA ASP A 68 -7.30 15.17 -16.50
C ASP A 68 -5.77 14.98 -16.38
N SER A 69 -5.27 14.61 -15.19
CA SER A 69 -3.86 14.28 -15.00
C SER A 69 -3.44 13.17 -15.96
N PRO A 70 -2.26 13.28 -16.62
CA PRO A 70 -1.72 12.20 -17.45
C PRO A 70 -1.28 10.97 -16.65
N TYR A 71 -1.32 11.05 -15.32
CA TYR A 71 -0.97 9.99 -14.38
C TYR A 71 -2.19 9.63 -13.52
N PRO A 72 -3.22 8.99 -14.08
CA PRO A 72 -4.40 8.56 -13.34
C PRO A 72 -4.05 7.52 -12.28
N SER A 73 -4.81 7.47 -11.20
CA SER A 73 -4.69 6.39 -10.22
C SER A 73 -5.10 5.03 -10.81
N LEU A 74 -4.68 3.93 -10.18
CA LEU A 74 -5.18 2.59 -10.49
C LEU A 74 -6.71 2.51 -10.48
N PHE A 75 -7.37 3.27 -9.60
CA PHE A 75 -8.83 3.30 -9.52
C PHE A 75 -9.44 3.97 -10.72
N ARG A 76 -8.88 5.09 -11.16
CA ARG A 76 -9.33 5.78 -12.38
C ARG A 76 -9.13 4.88 -13.60
N LEU A 77 -7.96 4.23 -13.72
CA LEU A 77 -7.69 3.26 -14.79
C LEU A 77 -8.67 2.09 -14.78
N ALA A 78 -8.96 1.54 -13.60
CA ALA A 78 -9.93 0.46 -13.44
C ALA A 78 -11.34 0.91 -13.82
N ARG A 79 -11.78 2.11 -13.41
CA ARG A 79 -13.09 2.65 -13.77
C ARG A 79 -13.25 2.82 -15.28
N GLU A 80 -12.21 3.29 -15.98
CA GLU A 80 -12.25 3.51 -17.43
C GLU A 80 -12.22 2.21 -18.24
N GLN A 81 -11.44 1.21 -17.81
CA GLN A 81 -11.24 -0.03 -18.56
C GLN A 81 -12.17 -1.17 -18.12
N LEU A 82 -12.69 -1.11 -16.89
CA LEU A 82 -13.63 -2.06 -16.30
C LEU A 82 -14.83 -1.30 -15.69
N PRO A 83 -15.73 -0.71 -16.50
CA PRO A 83 -16.77 0.21 -16.00
C PRO A 83 -17.76 -0.40 -14.99
N GLN A 84 -17.84 -1.73 -14.91
CA GLN A 84 -18.70 -2.45 -13.97
C GLN A 84 -17.97 -2.93 -12.72
N ALA A 85 -16.65 -2.74 -12.63
CA ALA A 85 -15.88 -3.14 -11.46
C ALA A 85 -16.35 -2.38 -10.21
N LYS A 86 -16.49 -3.12 -9.12
CA LYS A 86 -16.63 -2.55 -7.78
C LYS A 86 -15.25 -2.19 -7.26
N LEU A 87 -15.09 -0.94 -6.87
CA LEU A 87 -13.84 -0.34 -6.46
C LEU A 87 -13.99 0.21 -5.05
N ALA A 88 -13.04 -0.07 -4.17
CA ALA A 88 -13.12 0.35 -2.78
C ALA A 88 -11.76 0.81 -2.22
N SER A 89 -11.79 1.84 -1.39
CA SER A 89 -10.62 2.39 -0.70
C SER A 89 -10.94 2.73 0.76
N PHE A 90 -10.27 2.04 1.66
CA PHE A 90 -10.43 2.16 3.12
C PHE A 90 -9.12 2.65 3.71
N THR A 91 -9.09 3.85 4.30
CA THR A 91 -7.82 4.45 4.74
C THR A 91 -7.89 5.00 6.17
N GLY A 92 -6.82 4.79 6.93
CA GLY A 92 -6.62 5.46 8.23
C GLY A 92 -6.37 6.95 8.02
N TRP A 93 -5.58 7.26 6.99
CA TRP A 93 -5.25 8.61 6.56
C TRP A 93 -6.20 9.09 5.46
N GLY A 94 -7.07 10.04 5.81
CA GLY A 94 -8.09 10.61 4.92
C GLY A 94 -7.59 11.18 3.58
N PRO A 95 -6.46 11.90 3.51
CA PRO A 95 -5.93 12.52 2.29
C PRO A 95 -5.75 11.56 1.10
N ILE A 96 -5.53 10.26 1.33
CA ILE A 96 -5.51 9.27 0.24
C ILE A 96 -6.85 9.25 -0.51
N ASN A 97 -7.95 9.20 0.24
CA ASN A 97 -9.29 9.16 -0.32
C ASN A 97 -9.71 10.52 -0.88
N ASP A 98 -9.29 11.62 -0.26
CA ASP A 98 -9.78 12.97 -0.59
C ASP A 98 -8.98 13.62 -1.73
N GLY A 99 -7.66 13.40 -1.79
CA GLY A 99 -6.78 14.13 -2.71
C GLY A 99 -5.77 13.30 -3.49
N ILE A 100 -5.58 12.01 -3.21
CA ILE A 100 -4.76 11.11 -4.06
C ILE A 100 -5.62 10.39 -5.08
N ILE A 101 -6.73 9.79 -4.65
CA ILE A 101 -7.69 9.12 -5.54
C ILE A 101 -8.69 10.14 -6.07
N GLU A 102 -8.86 10.20 -7.38
CA GLU A 102 -9.79 11.11 -8.05
C GLU A 102 -11.21 11.02 -7.45
N ALA A 103 -11.85 12.17 -7.28
CA ALA A 103 -13.19 12.25 -6.69
C ALA A 103 -14.27 11.58 -7.55
N ASP A 104 -14.07 11.57 -8.88
CA ASP A 104 -15.03 11.05 -9.86
C ASP A 104 -14.73 9.62 -10.34
N ALA A 105 -13.75 8.92 -9.73
CA ALA A 105 -13.39 7.54 -10.10
C ALA A 105 -14.47 6.49 -9.72
N GLY A 106 -15.54 6.89 -9.03
CA GLY A 106 -16.63 5.99 -8.63
C GLY A 106 -16.15 4.88 -7.68
N VAL A 107 -15.36 5.27 -6.68
CA VAL A 107 -14.79 4.38 -5.65
C VAL A 107 -15.61 4.51 -4.37
N GLU A 108 -15.95 3.40 -3.73
CA GLU A 108 -16.46 3.41 -2.35
C GLU A 108 -15.32 3.81 -1.42
N LYS A 109 -15.41 4.97 -0.79
CA LYS A 109 -14.35 5.52 0.07
C LYS A 109 -14.81 5.59 1.53
N LEU A 110 -13.98 5.10 2.44
CA LEU A 110 -14.18 5.26 3.88
C LEU A 110 -12.85 5.57 4.57
N SER A 111 -12.85 6.61 5.42
CA SER A 111 -11.71 6.94 6.27
C SER A 111 -12.08 6.91 7.75
N ARG A 112 -11.35 6.13 8.54
CA ARG A 112 -11.61 5.87 9.98
C ARG A 112 -10.32 5.44 10.70
N PRO A 113 -10.23 5.55 12.03
CA PRO A 113 -9.13 4.95 12.79
C PRO A 113 -9.01 3.45 12.53
N ASP A 114 -7.78 2.95 12.42
CA ASP A 114 -7.41 1.63 11.90
C ASP A 114 -8.28 0.44 12.38
N ALA A 115 -8.51 0.31 13.69
CA ALA A 115 -9.28 -0.81 14.23
C ALA A 115 -10.78 -0.76 13.85
N GLU A 116 -11.36 0.44 13.81
CA GLU A 116 -12.73 0.67 13.34
C GLU A 116 -12.81 0.46 11.83
N LEU A 117 -11.83 1.01 11.09
CA LEU A 117 -11.72 0.88 9.64
C LEU A 117 -11.70 -0.59 9.19
N VAL A 118 -10.89 -1.42 9.84
CA VAL A 118 -10.80 -2.86 9.55
C VAL A 118 -12.12 -3.58 9.84
N SER A 119 -12.82 -3.18 10.90
CA SER A 119 -14.14 -3.73 11.21
C SER A 119 -15.17 -3.38 10.13
N GLU A 120 -15.16 -2.15 9.62
CA GLU A 120 -16.04 -1.72 8.52
C GLU A 120 -15.67 -2.38 7.19
N LEU A 121 -14.37 -2.53 6.90
CA LEU A 121 -13.89 -3.21 5.70
C LEU A 121 -14.35 -4.68 5.66
N ILE A 122 -14.27 -5.39 6.78
CA ILE A 122 -14.73 -6.79 6.84
C ILE A 122 -16.24 -6.88 6.53
N ARG A 123 -17.06 -5.98 7.08
CA ARG A 123 -18.50 -5.93 6.75
C ARG A 123 -18.75 -5.57 5.29
N TYR A 124 -17.95 -4.66 4.74
CA TYR A 124 -18.03 -4.30 3.33
C TYR A 124 -17.75 -5.50 2.43
N LEU A 125 -16.69 -6.27 2.72
CA LEU A 125 -16.32 -7.49 1.99
C LEU A 125 -17.43 -8.55 2.03
N GLU A 126 -18.06 -8.75 3.19
CA GLU A 126 -19.18 -9.68 3.34
C GLU A 126 -20.41 -9.27 2.49
N ALA A 127 -20.66 -7.96 2.37
CA ALA A 127 -21.74 -7.42 1.55
C ALA A 127 -21.39 -7.31 0.06
N ASN A 128 -20.10 -7.26 -0.29
CA ASN A 128 -19.59 -7.04 -1.64
C ASN A 128 -18.45 -8.02 -1.98
N PRO A 129 -18.72 -9.34 -2.03
CA PRO A 129 -17.70 -10.34 -2.34
C PRO A 129 -17.20 -10.26 -3.79
N ASP A 130 -17.83 -9.45 -4.64
CA ASP A 130 -17.49 -9.16 -6.03
C ASP A 130 -16.64 -7.88 -6.22
N VAL A 131 -16.08 -7.32 -5.13
CA VAL A 131 -15.12 -6.21 -5.24
C VAL A 131 -13.91 -6.62 -6.07
N SER A 132 -13.55 -5.80 -7.07
CA SER A 132 -12.49 -6.14 -8.04
C SER A 132 -11.15 -5.50 -7.69
N LEU A 133 -11.15 -4.28 -7.13
CA LEU A 133 -9.95 -3.61 -6.63
C LEU A 133 -10.27 -2.99 -5.27
N LEU A 134 -9.50 -3.38 -4.26
CA LEU A 134 -9.63 -2.91 -2.90
C LEU A 134 -8.28 -2.40 -2.38
N PHE A 135 -8.27 -1.20 -1.84
CA PHE A 135 -7.12 -0.61 -1.15
C PHE A 135 -7.41 -0.46 0.33
N LEU A 136 -6.46 -0.88 1.18
CA LEU A 136 -6.46 -0.66 2.61
C LEU A 136 -5.16 0.04 3.02
N GLN A 137 -5.25 1.18 3.68
CA GLN A 137 -4.14 1.82 4.38
C GLN A 137 -4.47 1.92 5.86
N LEU A 138 -3.49 1.54 6.69
CA LEU A 138 -3.50 1.72 8.14
C LEU A 138 -2.52 2.85 8.45
N ASP A 139 -2.96 3.84 9.23
CA ASP A 139 -2.21 5.06 9.60
C ASP A 139 -1.10 4.77 10.62
N GLU A 140 -1.26 3.74 11.44
CA GLU A 140 -0.17 3.22 12.26
C GLU A 140 0.76 2.29 11.44
N PRO A 141 2.04 2.17 11.84
CA PRO A 141 2.70 2.75 13.02
C PRO A 141 3.26 4.17 12.86
N ASP A 142 3.01 4.89 11.77
CA ASP A 142 3.61 6.21 11.54
C ASP A 142 3.33 7.19 12.69
N GLY A 143 2.06 7.26 13.13
CA GLY A 143 1.66 8.05 14.30
C GLY A 143 2.42 7.69 15.58
N SER A 144 2.72 6.41 15.80
CA SER A 144 3.58 5.95 16.90
C SER A 144 5.05 6.30 16.69
N GLY A 145 5.55 6.25 15.46
CA GLY A 145 6.90 6.67 15.09
C GLY A 145 7.14 8.15 15.38
N HIS A 146 6.22 9.03 14.96
CA HIS A 146 6.28 10.45 15.30
C HIS A 146 6.23 10.73 16.80
N ARG A 147 5.48 9.94 17.57
CA ARG A 147 5.25 10.19 19.01
C ARG A 147 6.32 9.61 19.91
N PHE A 148 6.84 8.43 19.57
CA PHE A 148 7.73 7.65 20.41
C PHE A 148 9.10 7.38 19.77
N GLY A 149 9.29 7.84 18.54
CA GLY A 149 10.48 7.64 17.72
C GLY A 149 10.35 6.36 16.88
N TYR A 150 10.88 6.41 15.66
CA TYR A 150 10.97 5.25 14.78
C TYR A 150 12.19 4.39 15.12
N GLY A 151 12.18 3.13 14.72
CA GLY A 151 13.35 2.25 14.78
C GLY A 151 13.30 1.16 15.86
N PRO A 152 14.32 0.30 15.90
CA PRO A 152 14.29 -0.97 16.65
C PRO A 152 14.35 -0.80 18.17
N ASP A 153 14.79 0.36 18.64
CA ASP A 153 14.89 0.77 20.04
C ASP A 153 13.63 1.48 20.55
N SER A 154 12.55 1.54 19.76
CA SER A 154 11.26 2.11 20.15
C SER A 154 10.19 1.04 20.36
N PRO A 155 9.95 0.58 21.62
CA PRO A 155 9.02 -0.50 21.90
C PRO A 155 7.56 -0.16 21.51
N HIS A 156 7.13 1.09 21.66
CA HIS A 156 5.78 1.52 21.30
C HIS A 156 5.56 1.46 19.78
N TYR A 157 6.55 1.90 19.00
CA TYR A 157 6.51 1.81 17.55
C TYR A 157 6.48 0.35 17.05
N LEU A 158 7.33 -0.52 17.60
CA LEU A 158 7.33 -1.96 17.26
C LEU A 158 6.02 -2.66 17.68
N GLN A 159 5.43 -2.24 18.80
CA GLN A 159 4.12 -2.72 19.23
C GLN A 159 3.02 -2.29 18.25
N ALA A 160 3.06 -1.05 17.75
CA ALA A 160 2.13 -0.57 16.73
C ALA A 160 2.23 -1.39 15.44
N ILE A 161 3.45 -1.71 14.97
CA ILE A 161 3.65 -2.62 13.82
C ILE A 161 2.98 -3.98 14.07
N SER A 162 3.16 -4.54 15.28
CA SER A 162 2.59 -5.83 15.66
C SER A 162 1.05 -5.80 15.68
N GLU A 163 0.45 -4.68 16.06
CA GLU A 163 -0.99 -4.48 16.01
C GLU A 163 -1.50 -4.33 14.56
N CYS A 164 -0.79 -3.60 13.70
CA CYS A 164 -1.11 -3.52 12.28
C CYS A 164 -1.02 -4.89 11.60
N ASP A 165 -0.04 -5.73 11.94
CA ASP A 165 0.04 -7.13 11.47
C ASP A 165 -1.21 -7.93 11.83
N ARG A 166 -1.69 -7.82 13.08
CA ARG A 166 -2.91 -8.48 13.56
C ARG A 166 -4.15 -8.01 12.78
N LEU A 167 -4.24 -6.71 12.52
CA LEU A 167 -5.33 -6.09 11.75
C LEU A 167 -5.33 -6.58 10.30
N LEU A 168 -4.18 -6.55 9.62
CA LEU A 168 -4.02 -7.07 8.26
C LEU A 168 -4.40 -8.55 8.18
N GLY A 169 -3.95 -9.36 9.14
CA GLY A 169 -4.30 -10.78 9.22
C GLY A 169 -5.81 -11.01 9.34
N SER A 170 -6.52 -10.16 10.10
CA SER A 170 -7.98 -10.25 10.26
C SER A 170 -8.73 -10.02 8.95
N VAL A 171 -8.24 -9.11 8.10
CA VAL A 171 -8.79 -8.84 6.77
C VAL A 171 -8.53 -10.01 5.83
N VAL A 172 -7.30 -10.52 5.77
CA VAL A 172 -6.96 -11.66 4.90
C VAL A 172 -7.69 -12.93 5.33
N ASP A 173 -7.87 -13.16 6.63
CA ASP A 173 -8.69 -14.26 7.14
C ASP A 173 -10.16 -14.11 6.71
N ALA A 174 -10.70 -12.88 6.65
CA ALA A 174 -12.06 -12.64 6.14
C ALA A 174 -12.18 -12.94 4.65
N ILE A 175 -11.23 -12.48 3.83
CA ILE A 175 -11.14 -12.82 2.40
C ILE A 175 -11.08 -14.34 2.21
N GLY A 176 -10.33 -15.05 3.08
CA GLY A 176 -10.26 -16.51 3.09
C GLY A 176 -11.59 -17.19 3.44
N ARG A 177 -12.30 -16.71 4.46
CA ARG A 177 -13.63 -17.24 4.84
C ARG A 177 -14.68 -17.04 3.74
N LEU A 178 -14.57 -15.97 2.97
CA LEU A 178 -15.42 -15.71 1.81
C LEU A 178 -15.04 -16.53 0.58
N GLY A 179 -13.93 -17.30 0.64
CA GLY A 179 -13.46 -18.10 -0.48
C GLY A 179 -12.99 -17.25 -1.65
N LEU A 180 -12.33 -16.11 -1.38
CA LEU A 180 -11.84 -15.19 -2.42
C LEU A 180 -10.32 -15.30 -2.64
N LEU A 181 -9.57 -15.88 -1.71
CA LEU A 181 -8.09 -15.92 -1.76
C LEU A 181 -7.53 -16.62 -2.99
N GLN A 182 -8.20 -17.67 -3.48
CA GLN A 182 -7.73 -18.45 -4.62
C GLN A 182 -7.84 -17.71 -5.96
N ASP A 183 -8.55 -16.58 -6.02
CA ASP A 183 -8.71 -15.75 -7.20
C ASP A 183 -8.26 -14.29 -6.96
N SER A 184 -7.63 -14.03 -5.80
CA SER A 184 -7.17 -12.70 -5.41
C SER A 184 -5.65 -12.63 -5.39
N LEU A 185 -5.11 -11.49 -5.86
CA LEU A 185 -3.73 -11.10 -5.58
C LEU A 185 -3.73 -10.14 -4.38
N ILE A 186 -3.10 -10.55 -3.28
CA ILE A 186 -2.93 -9.72 -2.09
C ILE A 186 -1.55 -9.08 -2.13
N LEU A 187 -1.50 -7.75 -2.19
CA LEU A 187 -0.28 -6.93 -2.11
C LEU A 187 -0.16 -6.35 -0.70
N LEU A 188 1.01 -6.46 -0.09
CA LEU A 188 1.31 -5.97 1.25
C LEU A 188 2.61 -5.17 1.21
N LEU A 189 2.57 -3.94 1.69
CA LEU A 189 3.72 -3.03 1.62
C LEU A 189 3.67 -1.95 2.69
N THR A 190 4.82 -1.30 2.85
CA THR A 190 5.00 -0.02 3.55
C THR A 190 5.41 1.03 2.52
N ASP A 191 5.05 2.27 2.79
CA ASP A 191 5.26 3.42 1.89
C ASP A 191 6.60 4.11 2.17
N HIS A 192 6.95 4.27 3.45
CA HIS A 192 8.26 4.69 3.93
C HIS A 192 8.59 4.04 5.29
N GLY A 193 9.83 4.23 5.74
CA GLY A 193 10.21 4.08 7.14
C GLY A 193 10.40 5.45 7.82
N GLY A 194 11.27 5.54 8.81
CA GLY A 194 11.53 6.80 9.52
C GLY A 194 12.64 6.67 10.54
N GLY A 195 12.97 7.77 11.21
CA GLY A 195 13.97 7.79 12.27
C GLY A 195 15.40 7.99 11.76
N GLY A 196 15.59 8.18 10.45
CA GLY A 196 16.91 8.27 9.83
C GLY A 196 17.65 9.56 10.17
N ALA A 197 17.30 10.65 9.50
CA ALA A 197 17.91 11.96 9.79
C ALA A 197 17.42 12.57 11.12
N ASP A 198 16.17 12.25 11.51
CA ASP A 198 15.55 12.64 12.77
C ASP A 198 14.79 11.45 13.32
N LYS A 199 15.04 11.11 14.58
CA LYS A 199 14.44 9.99 15.31
C LYS A 199 12.90 10.01 15.29
N PHE A 200 12.29 11.19 15.24
CA PHE A 200 10.83 11.39 15.33
C PHE A 200 10.22 11.87 14.01
N SER A 201 10.97 11.78 12.90
CA SER A 201 10.50 12.22 11.59
C SER A 201 10.97 11.27 10.50
N HIS A 202 10.52 11.55 9.29
CA HIS A 202 10.88 10.88 8.05
C HIS A 202 10.87 11.90 6.91
N GLY A 203 11.28 11.49 5.72
CA GLY A 203 11.39 12.36 4.54
C GLY A 203 12.82 12.53 4.04
N SER A 204 13.77 11.81 4.65
CA SER A 204 15.19 11.90 4.31
C SER A 204 15.64 10.80 3.36
N GLU A 205 16.84 10.96 2.81
CA GLU A 205 17.50 9.92 1.98
C GLU A 205 18.14 8.81 2.82
N HIS A 206 17.96 8.83 4.15
CA HIS A 206 18.55 7.83 5.02
C HIS A 206 17.91 6.45 4.78
N GLU A 207 18.70 5.39 4.88
CA GLU A 207 18.25 4.02 4.62
C GLU A 207 17.07 3.58 5.50
N MET A 208 16.97 4.10 6.73
CA MET A 208 15.83 3.84 7.63
C MET A 208 14.51 4.42 7.11
N ASP A 209 14.55 5.50 6.34
CA ASP A 209 13.37 6.12 5.74
C ASP A 209 13.08 5.46 4.38
N LYS A 210 14.12 5.07 3.63
CA LYS A 210 14.03 4.55 2.26
C LYS A 210 13.72 3.06 2.16
N ASN A 211 14.24 2.24 3.07
CA ASN A 211 14.06 0.80 3.01
C ASN A 211 12.69 0.40 3.52
N VAL A 212 11.89 -0.19 2.63
CA VAL A 212 10.52 -0.62 2.91
C VAL A 212 10.35 -2.11 2.70
N PHE A 213 9.26 -2.61 3.26
CA PHE A 213 8.76 -3.95 2.98
C PHE A 213 7.80 -3.91 1.78
N TRP A 214 7.92 -4.91 0.90
CA TRP A 214 7.00 -5.15 -0.20
C TRP A 214 6.83 -6.65 -0.43
N GLY A 215 5.61 -7.13 -0.65
CA GLY A 215 5.35 -8.50 -1.04
C GLY A 215 3.94 -8.73 -1.57
N CYS A 216 3.74 -9.87 -2.22
CA CYS A 216 2.43 -10.29 -2.68
C CYS A 216 2.24 -11.80 -2.67
N VAL A 217 1.00 -12.22 -2.49
CA VAL A 217 0.58 -13.63 -2.50
C VAL A 217 -0.68 -13.75 -3.33
N GLY A 218 -0.71 -14.69 -4.27
CA GLY A 218 -1.87 -14.92 -5.12
C GLY A 218 -1.57 -15.85 -6.31
N PRO A 219 -2.58 -16.11 -7.16
CA PRO A 219 -2.41 -16.92 -8.37
C PRO A 219 -1.29 -16.41 -9.27
N GLY A 220 -0.51 -17.33 -9.83
CA GLY A 220 0.57 -16.99 -10.77
C GLY A 220 1.85 -16.42 -10.15
N ILE A 221 1.90 -16.14 -8.84
CA ILE A 221 3.11 -15.63 -8.18
C ILE A 221 4.13 -16.75 -7.95
N ALA A 222 5.39 -16.49 -8.29
CA ALA A 222 6.52 -17.36 -7.98
C ALA A 222 6.94 -17.15 -6.51
N ALA A 223 6.88 -18.21 -5.71
CA ALA A 223 7.18 -18.09 -4.28
C ALA A 223 8.69 -17.93 -4.03
N GLY A 224 9.05 -17.00 -3.14
CA GLY A 224 10.44 -16.78 -2.72
C GLY A 224 10.80 -15.33 -2.44
N ARG A 225 12.06 -15.11 -2.09
CA ARG A 225 12.60 -13.76 -1.90
C ARG A 225 12.97 -13.14 -3.24
N LEU A 226 12.43 -11.95 -3.52
CA LEU A 226 12.81 -11.16 -4.69
C LEU A 226 14.26 -10.69 -4.55
N GLN A 227 15.05 -10.88 -5.59
CA GLN A 227 16.48 -10.53 -5.63
C GLN A 227 16.75 -9.23 -6.40
N GLY A 228 15.84 -8.84 -7.29
CA GLY A 228 15.95 -7.61 -8.10
C GLY A 228 15.49 -6.35 -7.36
N PRO A 229 15.76 -5.17 -7.93
CA PRO A 229 15.26 -3.92 -7.38
C PRO A 229 13.72 -3.88 -7.42
N VAL A 230 13.12 -3.40 -6.34
CA VAL A 230 11.68 -3.16 -6.22
C VAL A 230 11.51 -1.77 -5.64
N SER A 231 10.69 -0.94 -6.29
CA SER A 231 10.20 0.31 -5.72
C SER A 231 8.71 0.19 -5.41
N ILE A 232 8.23 0.92 -4.40
CA ILE A 232 6.81 0.94 -4.04
C ILE A 232 5.90 1.32 -5.22
N LYS A 233 6.39 2.12 -6.19
CA LYS A 233 5.60 2.50 -7.37
C LYS A 233 5.34 1.31 -8.32
N ASP A 234 6.17 0.28 -8.27
CA ASP A 234 6.03 -0.94 -9.07
C ASP A 234 4.75 -1.71 -8.71
N THR A 235 4.19 -1.46 -7.52
CA THR A 235 2.87 -1.96 -7.09
C THR A 235 1.78 -1.65 -8.12
N ALA A 236 1.84 -0.48 -8.78
CA ALA A 236 0.87 -0.12 -9.81
C ALA A 236 0.94 -1.06 -11.02
N ALA A 237 2.13 -1.45 -11.47
CA ALA A 237 2.29 -2.39 -12.57
C ALA A 237 1.82 -3.80 -12.21
N VAL A 238 2.09 -4.23 -10.97
CA VAL A 238 1.66 -5.55 -10.49
C VAL A 238 0.15 -5.63 -10.35
N ALA A 239 -0.49 -4.62 -9.74
CA ALA A 239 -1.95 -4.54 -9.62
C ALA A 239 -2.63 -4.43 -11.00
N ALA A 240 -2.11 -3.56 -11.88
CA ALA A 240 -2.63 -3.42 -13.24
C ALA A 240 -2.54 -4.73 -14.03
N HIS A 241 -1.42 -5.46 -13.93
CA HIS A 241 -1.24 -6.75 -14.57
C HIS A 241 -2.28 -7.77 -14.09
N ALA A 242 -2.48 -7.89 -12.77
CA ALA A 242 -3.46 -8.80 -12.19
C ALA A 242 -4.90 -8.51 -12.63
N LEU A 243 -5.22 -7.23 -12.85
CA LEU A 243 -6.54 -6.78 -13.31
C LEU A 243 -6.69 -6.71 -14.84
N GLY A 244 -5.64 -7.04 -15.61
CA GLY A 244 -5.64 -6.89 -17.06
C GLY A 244 -5.74 -5.44 -17.55
N LEU A 245 -5.34 -4.48 -16.72
CA LEU A 245 -5.36 -3.05 -17.04
C LEU A 245 -4.11 -2.66 -17.82
N ARG A 246 -4.27 -1.69 -18.72
CA ARG A 246 -3.14 -1.04 -19.40
C ARG A 246 -2.75 0.22 -18.65
N LEU A 247 -1.49 0.32 -18.27
CA LEU A 247 -0.91 1.54 -17.71
C LEU A 247 -0.67 2.60 -18.81
N PRO A 248 -0.70 3.90 -18.45
CA PRO A 248 -0.32 4.98 -19.35
C PRO A 248 1.14 4.85 -19.82
N ALA A 249 1.44 5.30 -21.04
CA ALA A 249 2.79 5.25 -21.59
C ALA A 249 3.85 6.01 -20.76
N GLY A 250 3.42 7.00 -19.97
CA GLY A 250 4.28 7.77 -19.07
C GLY A 250 4.55 7.14 -17.70
N SER A 251 4.05 5.92 -17.45
CA SER A 251 4.27 5.21 -16.18
C SER A 251 5.74 4.86 -15.97
N ASP A 252 6.21 4.94 -14.72
CA ASP A 252 7.56 4.52 -14.32
C ASP A 252 7.59 3.12 -13.68
N ALA A 253 6.41 2.60 -13.33
CA ALA A 253 6.22 1.32 -12.67
C ALA A 253 6.60 0.15 -13.58
N ARG A 254 7.21 -0.87 -12.99
CA ARG A 254 7.65 -2.09 -13.68
C ARG A 254 7.18 -3.30 -12.93
N ILE A 255 7.04 -4.42 -13.62
CA ILE A 255 6.84 -5.71 -12.95
C ILE A 255 8.21 -6.17 -12.43
N PRO A 256 8.38 -6.45 -11.13
CA PRO A 256 9.62 -7.00 -10.59
C PRO A 256 10.05 -8.30 -11.30
N ASP A 257 11.34 -8.44 -11.56
CA ASP A 257 11.89 -9.60 -12.26
C ASP A 257 11.60 -10.90 -11.49
N GLY A 258 11.12 -11.91 -12.22
CA GLY A 258 10.81 -13.22 -11.65
C GLY A 258 9.57 -13.27 -10.75
N LEU A 259 8.74 -12.21 -10.73
CA LEU A 259 7.54 -12.16 -9.89
C LEU A 259 6.46 -13.17 -10.33
N PHE A 260 6.15 -13.20 -11.62
CA PHE A 260 5.17 -14.12 -12.18
C PHE A 260 5.85 -15.40 -12.67
N ARG A 261 5.17 -16.53 -12.50
CA ARG A 261 5.60 -17.81 -13.07
C ARG A 261 5.58 -17.72 -14.60
N ALA A 262 6.60 -18.32 -15.21
CA ALA A 262 6.67 -18.51 -16.67
C ALA A 262 5.58 -19.46 -17.19
#